data_AF-A0A968W0Q1-F1
#
_entry.id   AF-A0A968W0Q1-F1
#
_cell.length_a   1.000
_cell.length_b   1.000
_cell.length_c   1.000
_cell.angle_alpha   90.00
_cell.angle_beta   90.00
_cell.angle_gamma   90.00
#
_symmetry.space_group_name_H-M   'P 1'
#
loop_
_entity.id
_entity.type
_entity.pdbx_description
1 polymer ?
#
loop_
_entity_poly.entity_id
_entity_poly.type
_entity_poly.pdbx_seq_one_letter_code
_entity_poly.pdbx_strand_id
1 'polypeptide(L)'
;MKNRIKKFLSLAVHLAIAGTCFSSDIIEVLPLTNKVIMLHFDDGSVIYPNTLTVDRLDIATASLAASYTITSNDVNYSGGVNPTNVGRKTKGTEFVKDVPWDVDTGSSNPTGKPWASEHFIYLVLEHALKADTLYTINTGSLAANGSNFSFVYSTKGLRSEAVHVNTLGYAANAPKYGYVYHWMGDLGGLNVSAYAGNTFSVYAEGTAPLFYRYLKL
;
A
#
# COMPACT_ATOMS: atom_id res chain seq x y z
N MET A 1 -49.75 -47.58 -24.00
CA MET A 1 -49.09 -47.51 -22.67
C MET A 1 -48.00 -46.45 -22.72
N LYS A 2 -48.13 -45.39 -21.91
CA LYS A 2 -47.25 -44.21 -21.88
C LYS A 2 -46.06 -44.46 -20.96
N ASN A 3 -44.82 -44.42 -21.46
CA ASN A 3 -43.62 -44.42 -20.62
C ASN A 3 -43.16 -42.98 -20.35
N ARG A 4 -43.27 -42.57 -19.09
CA ARG A 4 -42.86 -41.26 -18.57
C ARG A 4 -41.35 -41.25 -18.30
N ILE A 5 -40.63 -40.35 -18.97
CA ILE A 5 -39.25 -39.97 -18.68
C ILE A 5 -39.23 -39.24 -17.33
N LYS A 6 -38.56 -39.83 -16.32
CA LYS A 6 -38.29 -39.16 -15.05
C LYS A 6 -37.05 -38.26 -15.24
N LYS A 7 -37.26 -36.95 -15.32
CA LYS A 7 -36.18 -35.96 -15.24
C LYS A 7 -35.67 -35.91 -13.80
N PHE A 8 -34.43 -36.30 -13.57
CA PHE A 8 -33.72 -36.02 -12.32
C PHE A 8 -33.30 -34.55 -12.32
N LEU A 9 -33.85 -33.77 -11.41
CA LEU A 9 -33.44 -32.40 -11.12
C LEU A 9 -32.32 -32.50 -10.08
N SER A 10 -31.06 -32.34 -10.49
CA SER A 10 -29.93 -32.29 -9.56
C SER A 10 -29.81 -30.87 -9.02
N LEU A 11 -30.12 -30.69 -7.73
CA LEU A 11 -29.97 -29.45 -7.01
C LEU A 11 -28.53 -29.37 -6.46
N ALA A 12 -27.66 -28.63 -7.15
CA ALA A 12 -26.30 -28.39 -6.71
C ALA A 12 -26.29 -27.35 -5.57
N VAL A 13 -26.25 -27.83 -4.32
CA VAL A 13 -26.00 -27.00 -3.14
C VAL A 13 -24.52 -26.57 -3.17
N HIS A 14 -24.28 -25.32 -3.55
CA HIS A 14 -22.96 -24.71 -3.40
C HIS A 14 -22.77 -24.30 -1.95
N LEU A 15 -22.09 -25.14 -1.19
CA LEU A 15 -21.61 -24.80 0.15
C LEU A 15 -20.47 -23.78 -0.02
N ALA A 16 -20.79 -22.49 0.16
CA ALA A 16 -19.78 -21.44 0.24
C ALA A 16 -18.97 -21.65 1.52
N ILE A 17 -17.78 -22.23 1.38
CA ILE A 17 -16.78 -22.27 2.45
C ILE A 17 -16.34 -20.82 2.63
N ALA A 18 -16.77 -20.18 3.72
CA ALA A 18 -16.21 -18.90 4.15
C ALA A 18 -14.74 -19.16 4.50
N GLY A 19 -13.85 -18.92 3.54
CA GLY A 19 -12.41 -18.95 3.77
C GLY A 19 -12.08 -17.94 4.85
N THR A 20 -11.27 -18.34 5.84
CA THR A 20 -10.62 -17.41 6.75
C THR A 20 -9.75 -16.50 5.91
N CYS A 21 -10.15 -15.24 5.76
CA CYS A 21 -9.31 -14.26 5.10
C CYS A 21 -8.16 -13.92 6.04
N PHE A 22 -6.93 -14.29 5.67
CA PHE A 22 -5.74 -13.77 6.33
C PHE A 22 -5.62 -12.30 5.94
N SER A 23 -5.61 -11.43 6.94
CA SER A 23 -5.86 -10.01 6.74
C SER A 23 -4.94 -9.22 7.65
N SER A 24 -3.95 -8.58 7.04
CA SER A 24 -3.01 -7.69 7.72
C SER A 24 -3.69 -6.34 7.97
N ASP A 25 -3.27 -5.60 9.00
CA ASP A 25 -3.84 -4.27 9.24
C ASP A 25 -3.27 -3.22 8.30
N ILE A 26 -4.12 -2.37 7.74
CA ILE A 26 -3.64 -1.13 7.10
C ILE A 26 -3.36 -0.13 8.22
N ILE A 27 -2.09 0.23 8.37
CA ILE A 27 -1.64 1.20 9.37
C ILE A 27 -1.49 2.61 8.78
N GLU A 28 -1.38 2.73 7.45
CA GLU A 28 -1.23 4.03 6.80
C GLU A 28 -1.72 4.03 5.33
N VAL A 29 -2.31 5.16 4.92
CA VAL A 29 -2.70 5.45 3.54
C VAL A 29 -2.18 6.83 3.16
N LEU A 30 -1.21 6.87 2.24
CA LEU A 30 -0.57 8.12 1.80
C LEU A 30 -0.50 8.24 0.28
N PRO A 31 -0.66 9.45 -0.27
CA PRO A 31 -0.27 9.72 -1.66
C PRO A 31 1.26 9.80 -1.78
N LEU A 32 1.86 9.05 -2.70
CA LEU A 32 3.24 9.33 -3.13
C LEU A 32 3.29 10.50 -4.12
N THR A 33 2.31 10.55 -5.01
CA THR A 33 2.09 11.63 -5.97
C THR A 33 0.58 11.86 -6.10
N ASN A 34 0.16 12.80 -6.96
CA ASN A 34 -1.25 12.90 -7.32
C ASN A 34 -1.77 11.72 -8.16
N LYS A 35 -0.93 10.77 -8.57
CA LYS A 35 -1.34 9.60 -9.37
C LYS A 35 -0.96 8.27 -8.76
N VAL A 36 -0.36 8.26 -7.59
CA VAL A 36 0.06 7.03 -6.91
C VAL A 36 -0.31 7.13 -5.44
N ILE A 37 -1.16 6.21 -4.98
CA ILE A 37 -1.47 6.02 -3.56
C ILE A 37 -0.66 4.83 -3.04
N MET A 38 -0.11 4.96 -1.84
CA MET A 38 0.55 3.89 -1.10
C MET A 38 -0.35 3.46 0.07
N LEU A 39 -0.62 2.17 0.16
CA LEU A 39 -1.19 1.52 1.34
C LEU A 39 -0.07 0.80 2.08
N HIS A 40 0.02 0.99 3.38
CA HIS A 40 0.98 0.32 4.25
C HIS A 40 0.25 -0.66 5.16
N PHE A 41 0.59 -1.93 4.97
CA PHE A 41 0.08 -3.07 5.71
C PHE A 41 1.14 -3.60 6.67
N ASP A 42 0.74 -3.98 7.88
CA ASP A 42 1.58 -4.64 8.88
C ASP A 42 1.04 -6.05 9.19
N ASP A 43 1.85 -7.08 8.93
CA ASP A 43 1.47 -8.47 9.20
C ASP A 43 1.41 -8.77 10.71
N GLY A 44 2.04 -7.98 11.58
CA GLY A 44 2.03 -8.19 13.03
C GLY A 44 3.40 -8.03 13.69
N SER A 45 3.59 -8.68 14.84
CA SER A 45 4.75 -8.43 15.70
C SER A 45 5.30 -9.66 16.41
N VAL A 46 6.51 -9.52 16.95
CA VAL A 46 7.11 -10.51 17.85
C VAL A 46 6.99 -10.02 19.29
N ILE A 47 6.28 -10.79 20.12
CA ILE A 47 6.36 -10.64 21.57
C ILE A 47 7.68 -11.28 22.00
N TYR A 48 8.62 -10.42 22.40
CA TYR A 48 9.98 -10.82 22.71
C TYR A 48 10.05 -11.88 23.82
N PRO A 49 10.89 -12.93 23.69
CA PRO A 49 11.86 -13.12 22.61
C PRO A 49 11.33 -13.90 21.38
N ASN A 50 10.27 -14.71 21.53
CA ASN A 50 10.04 -15.81 20.59
C ASN A 50 8.59 -16.01 20.10
N THR A 51 7.64 -15.21 20.57
CA THR A 51 6.23 -15.43 20.21
C THR A 51 5.85 -14.53 19.05
N LEU A 52 5.75 -15.11 17.85
CA LEU A 52 5.27 -14.42 16.66
C LEU A 52 3.74 -14.41 16.63
N THR A 53 3.15 -13.22 16.52
CA THR A 53 1.73 -13.02 16.26
C THR A 53 1.59 -12.36 14.90
N VAL A 54 1.05 -13.09 13.91
CA VAL A 54 0.91 -12.59 12.54
C VAL A 54 -0.43 -12.94 11.92
N ASP A 55 -1.00 -11.96 11.21
CA ASP A 55 -2.10 -12.11 10.27
C ASP A 55 -1.60 -11.65 8.89
N ARG A 56 -1.18 -12.62 8.08
CA ARG A 56 -0.42 -12.33 6.86
C ARG A 56 -1.31 -11.77 5.76
N LEU A 57 -0.85 -10.75 5.05
CA LEU A 57 -1.53 -10.27 3.86
C LEU A 57 -1.65 -11.35 2.78
N ASP A 58 -2.86 -11.56 2.23
CA ASP A 58 -3.03 -12.30 0.99
C ASP A 58 -2.42 -11.53 -0.18
N ILE A 59 -1.13 -11.79 -0.45
CA ILE A 59 -0.37 -11.10 -1.47
C ILE A 59 -0.88 -11.36 -2.90
N ALA A 60 -1.56 -12.48 -3.14
CA ALA A 60 -2.08 -12.79 -4.46
C ALA A 60 -3.25 -11.86 -4.76
N THR A 61 -4.20 -11.77 -3.83
CA THR A 61 -5.33 -10.84 -3.93
C THR A 61 -4.87 -9.39 -3.87
N ALA A 62 -3.96 -9.03 -2.97
CA ALA A 62 -3.45 -7.65 -2.84
C ALA A 62 -2.66 -7.15 -4.06
N SER A 63 -2.20 -8.04 -4.95
CA SER A 63 -1.51 -7.64 -6.18
C SER A 63 -2.48 -7.37 -7.35
N LEU A 64 -3.79 -7.58 -7.16
CA LEU A 64 -4.80 -7.36 -8.20
C LEU A 64 -5.40 -5.96 -8.10
N ALA A 65 -5.43 -5.23 -9.23
CA ALA A 65 -6.11 -3.94 -9.32
C ALA A 65 -7.60 -4.02 -8.95
N ALA A 66 -8.27 -5.12 -9.30
CA ALA A 66 -9.68 -5.35 -8.99
C ALA A 66 -9.98 -5.45 -7.48
N SER A 67 -8.96 -5.63 -6.63
CA SER A 67 -9.11 -5.68 -5.17
C SER A 67 -9.33 -4.30 -4.54
N TYR A 68 -9.17 -3.23 -5.33
CA TYR A 68 -9.23 -1.86 -4.85
C TYR A 68 -10.25 -1.04 -5.62
N THR A 69 -11.10 -0.30 -4.92
CA THR A 69 -11.99 0.71 -5.53
C THR A 69 -11.77 2.06 -4.86
N ILE A 70 -11.44 3.08 -5.65
CA ILE A 70 -11.27 4.46 -5.18
C ILE A 70 -12.52 5.26 -5.51
N THR A 71 -13.14 5.87 -4.50
CA THR A 71 -14.31 6.73 -4.65
C THR A 71 -14.04 8.14 -4.12
N SER A 72 -14.71 9.14 -4.71
CA SER A 72 -14.71 10.52 -4.25
C SER A 72 -15.88 11.28 -4.87
N ASN A 73 -16.16 12.48 -4.37
CA ASN A 73 -17.03 13.47 -4.99
C ASN A 73 -16.40 14.17 -6.21
N ASP A 74 -15.13 13.87 -6.54
CA ASP A 74 -14.54 14.20 -7.85
C ASP A 74 -15.23 13.41 -8.98
N VAL A 75 -15.61 14.07 -10.07
CA VAL A 75 -16.20 13.47 -11.27
C VAL A 75 -15.41 12.29 -11.83
N ASN A 76 -14.08 12.30 -11.69
CA ASN A 76 -13.22 11.21 -12.17
C ASN A 76 -13.30 9.95 -11.28
N TYR A 77 -13.90 10.03 -10.10
CA TYR A 77 -13.95 8.97 -9.10
C TYR A 77 -15.36 8.74 -8.52
N SER A 78 -16.38 9.46 -9.00
CA SER A 78 -17.75 9.41 -8.45
C SER A 78 -18.43 8.07 -8.64
N GLY A 79 -18.03 7.30 -9.65
CA GLY A 79 -18.54 5.95 -9.90
C GLY A 79 -17.79 4.82 -9.19
N GLY A 80 -16.69 5.13 -8.48
CA GLY A 80 -15.72 4.13 -8.05
C GLY A 80 -14.84 3.68 -9.20
N VAL A 81 -13.53 3.78 -9.02
CA VAL A 81 -12.55 3.47 -10.07
C VAL A 81 -11.49 2.54 -9.51
N ASN A 82 -11.16 1.49 -10.25
CA ASN A 82 -10.02 0.63 -9.93
C ASN A 82 -8.71 1.30 -10.38
N PRO A 83 -7.58 1.06 -9.69
CA PRO A 83 -6.28 1.48 -10.19
C PRO A 83 -5.98 0.80 -11.53
N THR A 84 -5.17 1.48 -12.35
CA THR A 84 -4.70 0.94 -13.65
C THR A 84 -3.61 -0.11 -13.48
N ASN A 85 -2.84 -0.03 -12.39
CA ASN A 85 -1.79 -0.97 -12.07
C ASN A 85 -1.56 -1.01 -10.55
N VAL A 86 -1.02 -2.13 -10.05
CA VAL A 86 -0.69 -2.34 -8.65
C VAL A 86 0.75 -2.82 -8.53
N GLY A 87 1.53 -2.16 -7.68
CA GLY A 87 2.87 -2.58 -7.30
C GLY A 87 2.91 -3.04 -5.85
N ARG A 88 3.80 -3.96 -5.53
CA ARG A 88 4.05 -4.36 -4.14
C ARG A 88 5.52 -4.32 -3.81
N LYS A 89 5.84 -3.83 -2.62
CA LYS A 89 7.13 -4.01 -1.94
C LYS A 89 6.87 -4.66 -0.58
N THR A 90 7.70 -5.62 -0.20
CA THR A 90 7.61 -6.27 1.11
C THR A 90 8.96 -6.21 1.82
N LYS A 91 8.92 -5.98 3.13
CA LYS A 91 10.11 -5.92 3.99
C LYS A 91 9.84 -6.73 5.26
N GLY A 92 10.75 -7.60 5.67
CA GLY A 92 10.70 -8.23 7.00
C GLY A 92 11.05 -7.21 8.08
N THR A 93 10.26 -7.16 9.16
CA THR A 93 10.36 -6.12 10.19
C THR A 93 10.64 -6.69 11.58
N GLU A 94 9.97 -7.78 11.96
CA GLU A 94 10.10 -8.39 13.28
C GLU A 94 10.56 -9.83 13.14
N PHE A 95 11.68 -10.21 13.75
CA PHE A 95 12.29 -11.53 13.59
C PHE A 95 12.29 -12.29 14.92
N VAL A 96 11.77 -13.52 14.90
CA VAL A 96 11.86 -14.43 16.05
C VAL A 96 13.31 -14.78 16.32
N LYS A 97 13.73 -14.67 17.58
CA LYS A 97 15.09 -15.03 18.00
C LYS A 97 15.22 -16.56 18.08
N ASP A 98 16.44 -17.07 17.85
CA ASP A 98 16.83 -18.46 18.13
C ASP A 98 15.94 -19.52 17.44
N VAL A 99 15.56 -19.30 16.18
CA VAL A 99 14.82 -20.29 15.38
C VAL A 99 15.63 -21.59 15.35
N PRO A 100 15.11 -22.71 15.90
CA PRO A 100 15.87 -23.94 16.02
C PRO A 100 16.37 -24.43 14.67
N TRP A 101 17.65 -24.81 14.61
CA TRP A 101 18.20 -25.50 13.46
C TRP A 101 17.53 -26.88 13.34
N ASP A 102 16.83 -27.10 12.24
CA ASP A 102 16.23 -28.39 11.93
C ASP A 102 17.33 -29.27 11.33
N VAL A 103 17.71 -30.27 12.13
CA VAL A 103 18.79 -31.21 11.84
C VAL A 103 18.42 -32.20 10.72
N ASP A 104 17.13 -32.42 10.47
CA ASP A 104 16.65 -33.35 9.45
C ASP A 104 16.66 -32.69 8.06
N THR A 105 16.40 -31.38 8.01
CA THR A 105 16.44 -30.57 6.78
C THR A 105 17.77 -29.84 6.57
N GLY A 106 18.65 -29.81 7.57
CA GLY A 106 19.92 -29.07 7.50
C GLY A 106 19.70 -27.57 7.28
N SER A 107 18.64 -27.02 7.86
CA SER A 107 18.20 -25.64 7.71
C SER A 107 17.50 -25.23 9.00
N SER A 108 17.46 -23.95 9.38
CA SER A 108 16.44 -23.50 10.32
C SER A 108 15.09 -23.68 9.64
N ASN A 109 14.32 -24.74 9.94
CA ASN A 109 13.11 -25.11 9.21
C ASN A 109 12.15 -23.90 9.16
N PRO A 110 12.07 -23.19 8.01
CA PRO A 110 11.37 -21.92 7.90
C PRO A 110 9.97 -22.14 7.32
N THR A 111 9.40 -23.34 7.48
CA THR A 111 8.09 -23.68 6.91
C THR A 111 7.00 -22.72 7.37
N GLY A 112 7.15 -22.12 8.56
CA GLY A 112 6.60 -20.80 8.87
C GLY A 112 7.67 -19.74 8.71
N LYS A 113 7.45 -18.69 7.91
CA LYS A 113 8.32 -17.50 7.89
C LYS A 113 8.48 -17.00 9.35
N PRO A 114 9.66 -17.08 9.99
CA PRO A 114 9.84 -16.71 11.41
C PRO A 114 9.92 -15.20 11.62
N TRP A 115 9.20 -14.43 10.80
CA TRP A 115 9.15 -12.98 10.88
C TRP A 115 7.78 -12.43 10.47
N ALA A 116 7.46 -11.26 11.02
CA ALA A 116 6.41 -10.39 10.50
C ALA A 116 6.97 -9.52 9.38
N SER A 117 6.13 -9.16 8.42
CA SER A 117 6.50 -8.31 7.29
C SER A 117 5.60 -7.09 7.23
N GLU A 118 6.16 -5.99 6.78
CA GLU A 118 5.38 -4.87 6.28
C GLU A 118 5.27 -4.97 4.76
N HIS A 119 4.10 -4.59 4.25
CA HIS A 119 3.78 -4.57 2.83
C HIS A 119 3.38 -3.16 2.40
N PHE A 120 3.97 -2.68 1.31
CA PHE A 120 3.62 -1.42 0.69
C PHE A 120 2.98 -1.71 -0.66
N ILE A 121 1.70 -1.37 -0.79
CA ILE A 121 0.92 -1.53 -2.02
C ILE A 121 0.80 -0.17 -2.71
N TYR A 122 1.22 -0.11 -3.96
CA TYR A 122 1.20 1.11 -4.77
C TYR A 122 0.09 1.02 -5.81
N LEU A 123 -0.92 1.87 -5.67
CA LEU A 123 -2.06 1.96 -6.57
C LEU A 123 -1.81 3.07 -7.60
N VAL A 124 -1.63 2.70 -8.87
CA VAL A 124 -1.41 3.68 -9.96
C VAL A 124 -2.75 4.10 -10.55
N LEU A 125 -3.02 5.39 -10.54
CA LEU A 125 -4.29 5.98 -10.95
C LEU A 125 -4.23 6.50 -12.39
N GLU A 126 -5.33 6.33 -13.12
CA GLU A 126 -5.50 6.91 -14.46
C GLU A 126 -5.55 8.44 -14.39
N HIS A 127 -6.46 8.94 -13.56
CA HIS A 127 -6.66 10.35 -13.30
C HIS A 127 -5.83 10.81 -12.10
N ALA A 128 -5.54 12.12 -12.06
CA ALA A 128 -4.84 12.71 -10.93
C ALA A 128 -5.84 13.07 -9.81
N LEU A 129 -5.43 12.84 -8.57
CA LEU A 129 -6.10 13.33 -7.37
C LEU A 129 -6.13 14.87 -7.36
N LYS A 130 -7.25 15.43 -6.92
CA LYS A 130 -7.48 16.87 -6.74
C LYS A 130 -7.17 17.27 -5.32
N ALA A 131 -6.46 18.39 -5.18
CA ALA A 131 -6.09 18.92 -3.89
C ALA A 131 -7.32 19.15 -3.00
N ASP A 132 -7.13 18.95 -1.70
CA ASP A 132 -8.09 19.18 -0.62
C ASP A 132 -9.43 18.43 -0.82
N THR A 133 -9.37 17.31 -1.54
CA THR A 133 -10.51 16.43 -1.81
C THR A 133 -10.41 15.14 -0.99
N LEU A 134 -11.53 14.68 -0.44
CA LEU A 134 -11.63 13.41 0.29
C LEU A 134 -11.73 12.25 -0.69
N TYR A 135 -10.89 11.25 -0.51
CA TYR A 135 -10.91 9.99 -1.24
C TYR A 135 -11.12 8.84 -0.27
N THR A 136 -11.90 7.84 -0.67
CA THR A 136 -12.09 6.60 0.07
C THR A 136 -11.62 5.44 -0.78
N ILE A 137 -10.82 4.56 -0.19
CA ILE A 137 -10.28 3.36 -0.80
C ILE A 137 -10.98 2.18 -0.17
N ASN A 138 -11.70 1.42 -0.97
CA ASN A 138 -12.23 0.14 -0.57
C ASN A 138 -11.20 -0.97 -0.88
N THR A 139 -10.90 -1.82 0.09
CA THR A 139 -9.92 -2.91 -0.03
C THR A 139 -10.55 -4.31 0.12
N GLY A 140 -11.90 -4.38 0.12
CA GLY A 140 -12.62 -5.63 0.38
C GLY A 140 -12.29 -6.20 1.76
N SER A 141 -11.81 -7.45 1.79
CA SER A 141 -11.42 -8.14 3.02
C SER A 141 -9.90 -8.15 3.27
N LEU A 142 -9.11 -7.42 2.48
CA LEU A 142 -7.65 -7.45 2.58
C LEU A 142 -7.09 -6.93 3.91
N ALA A 143 -7.86 -6.08 4.62
CA ALA A 143 -7.45 -5.53 5.91
C ALA A 143 -8.38 -5.93 7.06
N ALA A 144 -7.80 -6.32 8.20
CA ALA A 144 -8.58 -6.83 9.35
C ALA A 144 -9.27 -5.68 10.08
N ASN A 145 -8.62 -4.52 10.15
CA ASN A 145 -9.14 -3.30 10.75
C ASN A 145 -10.15 -2.50 9.89
N GLY A 146 -10.58 -3.04 8.75
CA GLY A 146 -11.67 -2.46 7.98
C GLY A 146 -11.56 -2.67 6.47
N SER A 147 -12.60 -2.24 5.76
CA SER A 147 -12.66 -2.36 4.29
C SER A 147 -12.64 -1.02 3.58
N ASN A 148 -12.75 0.10 4.29
CA ASN A 148 -12.81 1.44 3.72
C ASN A 148 -11.86 2.36 4.48
N PHE A 149 -10.92 2.97 3.76
CA PHE A 149 -9.90 3.84 4.32
C PHE A 149 -9.95 5.18 3.58
N SER A 150 -10.10 6.26 4.33
CA SER A 150 -10.27 7.59 3.75
C SER A 150 -9.11 8.51 4.08
N PHE A 151 -8.74 9.35 3.12
CA PHE A 151 -7.74 10.40 3.30
C PHE A 151 -8.10 11.64 2.47
N VAL A 152 -7.71 12.81 2.95
CA VAL A 152 -7.84 14.06 2.19
C VAL A 152 -6.54 14.31 1.46
N TYR A 153 -6.55 14.42 0.13
CA TYR A 153 -5.34 14.71 -0.64
C TYR A 153 -4.91 16.18 -0.46
N SER A 154 -4.22 16.50 0.63
CA SER A 154 -3.67 17.84 0.86
C SER A 154 -2.23 17.96 0.36
N THR A 155 -1.99 18.88 -0.57
CA THR A 155 -0.64 19.14 -1.11
C THR A 155 0.29 19.86 -0.13
N LYS A 156 -0.25 20.34 1.00
CA LYS A 156 0.49 21.06 2.04
C LYS A 156 0.49 20.34 3.40
N GLY A 157 -0.52 19.52 3.66
CA GLY A 157 -0.71 18.84 4.94
C GLY A 157 -0.23 17.39 4.97
N LEU A 158 0.14 16.80 3.83
CA LEU A 158 0.58 15.41 3.76
C LEU A 158 2.08 15.29 3.46
N ARG A 159 2.74 14.38 4.18
CA ARG A 159 4.07 13.89 3.83
C ARG A 159 3.95 12.90 2.66
N SER A 160 4.79 13.06 1.65
CA SER A 160 5.02 12.01 0.65
C SER A 160 6.35 11.33 0.97
N GLU A 161 6.33 10.00 1.07
CA GLU A 161 7.54 9.19 1.24
C GLU A 161 8.53 9.35 0.09
N ALA A 162 8.10 9.87 -1.06
CA ALA A 162 8.97 10.11 -2.19
C ALA A 162 9.86 11.35 -2.04
N VAL A 163 9.61 12.22 -1.06
CA VAL A 163 10.39 13.44 -0.83
C VAL A 163 11.38 13.23 0.29
N HIS A 164 12.66 13.18 -0.05
CA HIS A 164 13.76 12.96 0.88
C HIS A 164 14.53 14.26 1.09
N VAL A 165 14.57 14.73 2.32
CA VAL A 165 15.36 15.89 2.76
C VAL A 165 16.14 15.51 4.02
N ASN A 166 17.17 16.28 4.35
CA ASN A 166 17.80 16.17 5.67
C ASN A 166 16.79 16.58 6.75
N THR A 167 16.43 15.65 7.64
CA THR A 167 15.44 15.85 8.71
C THR A 167 15.99 16.59 9.93
N LEU A 168 17.31 16.73 10.06
CA LEU A 168 17.94 17.56 11.11
C LEU A 168 18.03 19.05 10.70
N GLY A 169 18.06 19.33 9.40
CA GLY A 169 18.18 20.67 8.84
C GLY A 169 19.49 20.91 8.09
N TYR A 170 19.77 22.18 7.82
CA TYR A 170 20.91 22.61 6.99
C TYR A 170 21.62 23.80 7.62
N ALA A 171 22.95 23.83 7.49
CA ALA A 171 23.72 25.04 7.81
C ALA A 171 23.32 26.20 6.88
N ALA A 172 23.27 27.42 7.41
CA ALA A 172 22.80 28.59 6.68
C ALA A 172 23.55 28.80 5.35
N ASN A 173 24.88 28.70 5.38
CA ASN A 173 25.78 28.98 4.26
C ASN A 173 26.12 27.75 3.39
N ALA A 174 25.50 26.59 3.66
CA ALA A 174 25.73 25.38 2.87
C ALA A 174 24.67 25.22 1.77
N PRO A 175 25.02 24.56 0.65
CA PRO A 175 24.04 24.05 -0.31
C PRO A 175 23.00 23.15 0.37
N LYS A 176 21.75 23.19 -0.13
CA LYS A 176 20.61 22.47 0.42
C LYS A 176 19.99 21.64 -0.69
N TYR A 177 19.79 20.35 -0.45
CA TYR A 177 19.31 19.42 -1.47
C TYR A 177 18.11 18.64 -0.94
N GLY A 178 17.09 18.53 -1.77
CA GLY A 178 16.00 17.58 -1.60
C GLY A 178 15.98 16.65 -2.81
N TYR A 179 15.69 15.37 -2.57
CA TYR A 179 15.59 14.35 -3.60
C TYR A 179 14.15 13.90 -3.71
N VAL A 180 13.67 13.70 -4.93
CA VAL A 180 12.37 13.08 -5.18
C VAL A 180 12.62 11.73 -5.82
N TYR A 181 12.37 10.67 -5.08
CA TYR A 181 12.61 9.29 -5.50
C TYR A 181 11.80 8.34 -4.63
N HIS A 182 11.36 7.21 -5.18
CA HIS A 182 10.81 6.13 -4.38
C HIS A 182 10.95 4.79 -5.12
N TRP A 183 11.30 3.70 -4.42
CA TRP A 183 11.25 2.36 -5.00
C TRP A 183 9.90 1.70 -4.69
N MET A 184 9.14 1.40 -5.74
CA MET A 184 7.77 0.87 -5.69
C MET A 184 7.71 -0.66 -5.82
N GLY A 185 8.82 -1.36 -5.56
CA GLY A 185 8.88 -2.81 -5.65
C GLY A 185 8.68 -3.29 -7.09
N ASP A 186 7.61 -4.05 -7.32
CA ASP A 186 7.31 -4.65 -8.64
C ASP A 186 7.19 -3.63 -9.78
N LEU A 187 6.87 -2.37 -9.47
CA LEU A 187 6.78 -1.28 -10.47
C LEU A 187 8.09 -0.53 -10.72
N GLY A 188 9.16 -0.91 -10.02
CA GLY A 188 10.45 -0.24 -10.13
C GLY A 188 10.50 1.13 -9.47
N GLY A 189 11.34 2.03 -10.00
CA GLY A 189 11.48 3.39 -9.49
C GLY A 189 10.29 4.27 -9.88
N LEU A 190 9.83 5.12 -8.95
CA LEU A 190 8.80 6.13 -9.21
C LEU A 190 9.24 7.06 -10.35
N ASN A 191 8.42 7.14 -11.39
CA ASN A 191 8.66 8.07 -12.48
C ASN A 191 8.26 9.50 -12.06
N VAL A 192 9.29 10.33 -11.86
CA VAL A 192 9.16 11.74 -11.49
C VAL A 192 9.56 12.70 -12.60
N SER A 193 9.66 12.22 -13.85
CA SER A 193 10.11 13.03 -14.98
C SER A 193 9.19 14.23 -15.24
N ALA A 194 7.90 14.13 -14.92
CA ALA A 194 6.93 15.20 -15.05
C ALA A 194 7.20 16.40 -14.11
N TYR A 195 7.99 16.21 -13.07
CA TYR A 195 8.38 17.29 -12.13
C TYR A 195 9.67 18.01 -12.54
N ALA A 196 10.41 17.47 -13.52
CA ALA A 196 11.65 18.06 -14.00
C ALA A 196 11.44 19.51 -14.49
N GLY A 197 12.20 20.47 -13.94
CA GLY A 197 12.12 21.88 -14.33
C GLY A 197 10.97 22.68 -13.70
N ASN A 198 10.05 22.02 -12.98
CA ASN A 198 8.96 22.70 -12.28
C ASN A 198 9.46 23.44 -11.02
N THR A 199 8.69 24.43 -10.57
CA THR A 199 8.93 25.10 -9.29
C THR A 199 8.50 24.22 -8.13
N PHE A 200 9.22 24.30 -7.01
CA PHE A 200 8.81 23.75 -5.73
C PHE A 200 8.79 24.86 -4.67
N SER A 201 8.05 24.65 -3.59
CA SER A 201 7.96 25.60 -2.49
C SER A 201 8.51 24.98 -1.21
N VAL A 202 9.19 25.79 -0.40
CA VAL A 202 9.55 25.46 0.98
C VAL A 202 8.71 26.33 1.88
N TYR A 203 8.00 25.70 2.81
CA TYR A 203 7.19 26.40 3.80
C TYR A 203 7.98 26.45 5.11
N ALA A 204 8.09 27.63 5.69
CA ALA A 204 8.47 27.74 7.10
C ALA A 204 7.24 27.40 7.94
N GLU A 205 7.46 26.69 9.06
CA GLU A 205 6.37 26.30 9.95
C GLU A 205 5.59 27.56 10.38
N GLY A 206 4.29 27.60 10.09
CA GLY A 206 3.42 28.74 10.40
C GLY A 206 3.59 30.01 9.54
N THR A 207 4.31 29.99 8.41
CA THR A 207 4.52 31.18 7.54
C THR A 207 4.33 30.91 6.04
N ALA A 208 4.28 32.00 5.24
CA ALA A 208 4.10 31.95 3.78
C ALA A 208 5.28 31.27 3.04
N PRO A 209 5.06 30.64 1.86
CA PRO A 209 6.09 29.89 1.13
C PRO A 209 7.23 30.74 0.58
N LEU A 210 8.43 30.16 0.56
CA LEU A 210 9.55 30.56 -0.30
C LEU A 210 9.59 29.66 -1.54
N PHE A 211 9.81 30.23 -2.73
CA PHE A 211 9.77 29.50 -4.01
C PHE A 211 11.16 29.16 -4.54
N TYR A 212 11.33 27.93 -5.05
CA TYR A 212 12.55 27.37 -5.62
C TYR A 212 12.23 26.58 -6.92
N ARG A 213 13.25 26.07 -7.62
CA ARG A 213 13.09 25.26 -8.86
C ARG A 213 13.73 23.89 -8.75
N TYR A 214 13.02 22.85 -9.17
CA TYR A 214 13.50 21.49 -9.21
C TYR A 214 14.44 21.31 -10.42
N LEU A 215 15.68 20.93 -10.13
CA LEU A 215 16.70 20.65 -11.13
C LEU A 215 16.80 19.13 -11.27
N LYS A 216 16.50 18.61 -12.46
CA LYS A 216 16.85 17.23 -12.81
C LYS A 216 18.34 17.21 -13.13
N LEU A 217 19.11 16.49 -12.31
CA LEU A 217 20.50 16.15 -12.61
C LEU A 217 20.54 14.96 -13.58
#